data_AF-A0A369RCR8-F1
#
_entry.id   AF-A0A369RCR8-F1
#
_cell.length_a   1.000
_cell.length_b   1.000
_cell.length_c   1.000
_cell.angle_alpha   90.00
_cell.angle_beta   90.00
_cell.angle_gamma   90.00
#
_symmetry.space_group_name_H-M   'P 1'
#
loop_
_entity.id
_entity.type
_entity.pdbx_description
1 polymer ?
#
loop_
_entity_poly.entity_id
_entity_poly.type
_entity_poly.pdbx_seq_one_letter_code
_entity_poly.pdbx_strand_id
1 'polypeptide(L)'
;MLMIKTEWAAGNKLIGYWVISLILLLSGSLLPYGKIIPDFLRIDALVHIVLYSILSFTPMVLLKNRQNAFLASIVITPFGYLLETIAMQITGGSFNAFNAIANNIGVLAGMAAGFIVRLKNHYNPDNENDTQQEPKN
;
A
#
# COMPACT_ATOMS: atom_id res chain seq x y z
N MET A 1 -22.09 2.70 24.01
CA MET A 1 -22.23 3.38 22.70
C MET A 1 -21.08 4.38 22.39
N LEU A 2 -20.12 4.63 23.29
CA LEU A 2 -18.95 5.50 23.04
C LEU A 2 -17.78 4.80 22.34
N MET A 3 -17.61 3.49 22.57
CA MET A 3 -16.48 2.70 22.09
C MET A 3 -16.48 2.45 20.56
N ILE A 4 -17.65 2.54 19.89
CA ILE A 4 -17.78 2.31 18.44
C ILE A 4 -17.28 3.53 17.63
N LYS A 5 -17.35 4.74 18.19
CA LYS A 5 -16.94 5.97 17.49
C LYS A 5 -15.43 6.09 17.33
N THR A 6 -14.66 5.60 18.30
CA THR A 6 -13.20 5.70 18.31
C THR A 6 -12.55 4.82 17.24
N GLU A 7 -13.07 3.61 17.02
CA GLU A 7 -12.59 2.73 15.96
C GLU A 7 -12.94 3.24 14.56
N TRP A 8 -14.14 3.80 14.40
CA TRP A 8 -14.59 4.41 13.16
C TRP A 8 -13.76 5.66 12.79
N ALA A 9 -13.41 6.48 13.78
CA ALA A 9 -12.52 7.63 13.57
C ALA A 9 -11.07 7.23 13.26
N ALA A 10 -10.57 6.14 13.83
CA ALA A 10 -9.24 5.62 13.54
C ALA A 10 -9.14 5.03 12.12
N GLY A 11 -10.16 4.28 11.69
CA GLY A 11 -10.25 3.76 10.31
C GLY A 11 -10.26 4.87 9.25
N ASN A 12 -11.02 5.94 9.50
CA ASN A 12 -11.07 7.11 8.60
C ASN A 12 -9.73 7.85 8.54
N LYS A 13 -8.97 7.92 9.63
CA LYS A 13 -7.63 8.52 9.65
C LYS A 13 -6.62 7.68 8.86
N LEU A 14 -6.67 6.35 8.99
CA LEU A 14 -5.80 5.42 8.23
C LEU A 14 -6.08 5.45 6.73
N ILE A 15 -7.36 5.54 6.34
CA ILE A 15 -7.76 5.80 4.95
C ILE A 15 -7.21 7.15 4.48
N GLY A 16 -7.31 8.19 5.30
CA GLY A 16 -6.72 9.50 5.01
C GLY A 16 -5.21 9.42 4.74
N TYR A 17 -4.45 8.75 5.60
CA TYR A 17 -3.01 8.54 5.41
C TYR A 17 -2.68 7.70 4.17
N TRP A 18 -3.53 6.72 3.84
CA TRP A 18 -3.38 5.93 2.62
C TRP A 18 -3.64 6.77 1.36
N VAL A 19 -4.68 7.61 1.36
CA VAL A 19 -4.97 8.53 0.26
C VAL A 19 -3.86 9.55 0.10
N ILE A 20 -3.32 10.11 1.19
CA ILE A 20 -2.17 11.01 1.15
C ILE A 20 -0.94 10.28 0.57
N SER A 21 -0.65 9.06 1.04
CA SER A 21 0.43 8.23 0.50
C SER A 21 0.25 7.96 -1.00
N LEU A 22 -0.98 7.70 -1.44
CA LEU A 22 -1.34 7.51 -2.84
C LEU A 22 -1.11 8.79 -3.65
N ILE A 23 -1.46 9.98 -3.13
CA ILE A 23 -1.21 11.26 -3.80
C ILE A 23 0.29 11.56 -3.90
N LEU A 24 1.06 11.31 -2.83
CA LEU A 24 2.52 11.45 -2.86
C LEU A 24 3.14 10.48 -3.87
N LEU A 25 2.65 9.24 -3.93
CA LEU A 25 3.09 8.22 -4.90
C LEU A 25 2.81 8.66 -6.33
N LEU A 26 1.60 9.16 -6.61
CA LEU A 26 1.24 9.71 -7.92
C LEU A 26 2.15 10.88 -8.31
N SER A 27 2.39 11.79 -7.36
CA SER A 27 3.23 12.97 -7.60
C SER A 27 4.69 12.58 -7.87
N GLY A 28 5.22 11.60 -7.13
CA GLY A 28 6.57 11.07 -7.35
C GLY A 28 6.70 10.29 -8.65
N SER A 29 5.75 9.40 -8.96
CA SER A 29 5.80 8.54 -10.15
C SER A 29 5.69 9.32 -11.47
N LEU A 30 5.08 10.52 -11.44
CA LEU A 30 4.95 11.38 -12.62
C LEU A 30 6.17 12.30 -12.86
N LEU A 31 7.12 12.36 -11.92
CA LEU A 31 8.31 13.19 -12.07
C LEU A 31 9.37 12.46 -12.90
N PRO A 32 9.89 13.07 -13.99
CA PRO A 32 10.87 12.43 -14.86
C PRO A 32 12.29 12.47 -14.25
N TYR A 33 12.49 11.84 -13.09
CA TYR A 33 13.75 11.90 -12.35
C TYR A 33 14.97 11.46 -13.18
N GLY A 34 14.81 10.48 -14.06
CA GLY A 34 15.88 10.03 -14.96
C GLY A 34 16.31 11.04 -16.03
N LYS A 35 15.49 12.05 -16.33
CA LYS A 35 15.89 13.19 -17.18
C LYS A 35 16.58 14.30 -16.37
N ILE A 36 16.32 14.37 -15.06
CA ILE A 36 16.81 15.43 -14.17
C ILE A 36 18.16 15.04 -13.56
N ILE A 37 18.35 13.76 -13.22
CA ILE A 37 19.55 13.24 -12.55
C ILE A 37 20.05 12.00 -13.30
N PRO A 38 21.24 12.04 -13.94
CA PRO A 38 21.88 10.86 -14.53
C PRO A 38 22.11 9.76 -13.47
N ASP A 39 22.03 8.48 -13.87
CA ASP A 39 22.16 7.28 -13.00
C ASP A 39 21.05 7.06 -11.94
N PHE A 40 20.01 7.91 -11.92
CA PHE A 40 18.90 7.76 -10.98
C PHE A 40 17.99 6.55 -11.28
N LEU A 41 18.18 5.85 -12.41
CA LEU A 41 17.36 4.70 -12.83
C LEU A 41 17.24 3.60 -11.77
N ARG A 42 18.32 3.33 -11.01
CA ARG A 42 18.30 2.30 -9.95
C ARG A 42 17.53 2.75 -8.72
N ILE A 43 17.65 4.04 -8.37
CA ILE A 43 16.95 4.64 -7.24
C ILE A 43 15.46 4.76 -7.57
N ASP A 44 15.14 5.13 -8.81
CA ASP A 44 13.78 5.21 -9.33
C ASP A 44 13.04 3.87 -9.18
N ALA A 45 13.67 2.76 -9.60
CA ALA A 45 13.11 1.43 -9.40
C ALA A 45 12.92 1.07 -7.91
N LEU A 46 13.84 1.43 -7.02
CA LEU A 46 13.68 1.21 -5.58
C LEU A 46 12.53 2.02 -4.98
N VAL A 47 12.37 3.27 -5.41
CA VAL A 47 11.25 4.13 -5.01
C VAL A 47 9.93 3.48 -5.41
N HIS A 48 9.83 3.00 -6.65
CA HIS A 48 8.67 2.26 -7.13
C HIS A 48 8.41 0.99 -6.28
N ILE A 49 9.42 0.18 -5.98
CA ILE A 49 9.24 -1.00 -5.11
C ILE A 49 8.67 -0.61 -3.74
N VAL A 50 9.25 0.40 -3.08
CA VAL A 50 8.82 0.81 -1.73
C VAL A 50 7.40 1.36 -1.75
N LEU A 51 7.11 2.26 -2.68
CA LEU A 51 5.82 2.92 -2.80
C LEU A 51 4.70 1.93 -3.09
N TYR A 52 4.90 1.04 -4.05
CA TYR A 52 3.90 0.02 -4.39
C TYR A 52 3.76 -1.06 -3.30
N SER A 53 4.83 -1.33 -2.54
CA SER A 53 4.75 -2.19 -1.34
C SER A 53 3.86 -1.60 -0.27
N ILE A 54 4.04 -0.33 0.08
CA ILE A 54 3.20 0.34 1.08
C ILE A 54 1.75 0.39 0.59
N LEU A 55 1.56 0.70 -0.70
CA LEU A 55 0.24 0.85 -1.28
C LEU A 55 -0.55 -0.46 -1.27
N SER A 56 0.07 -1.60 -1.59
CA SER A 56 -0.59 -2.91 -1.59
C SER A 56 -0.69 -3.55 -0.21
N PHE A 57 0.26 -3.26 0.68
CA PHE A 57 0.21 -3.69 2.08
C PHE A 57 -1.01 -3.14 2.80
N THR A 58 -1.39 -1.90 2.54
CA THR A 58 -2.42 -1.20 3.29
C THR A 58 -3.82 -1.83 3.17
N PRO A 59 -4.38 -2.10 1.98
CA PRO A 59 -5.65 -2.81 1.87
C PRO A 59 -5.57 -4.24 2.43
N MET A 60 -4.39 -4.89 2.38
CA MET A 60 -4.19 -6.18 3.05
C MET A 60 -4.39 -6.10 4.55
N VAL A 61 -3.93 -5.05 5.22
CA VAL A 61 -4.04 -4.95 6.69
C VAL A 61 -5.37 -4.31 7.12
N LEU A 62 -5.86 -3.30 6.41
CA LEU A 62 -7.00 -2.50 6.86
C LEU A 62 -8.37 -3.10 6.56
N LEU A 63 -8.52 -3.82 5.45
CA LEU A 63 -9.83 -4.36 5.08
C LEU A 63 -10.11 -5.62 5.89
N LYS A 64 -11.28 -5.73 6.51
CA LYS A 64 -11.66 -6.93 7.29
C LYS A 64 -11.90 -8.14 6.39
N ASN A 65 -12.55 -7.93 5.26
CA ASN A 65 -12.85 -9.01 4.32
C ASN A 65 -11.56 -9.42 3.56
N ARG A 66 -11.23 -10.71 3.59
CA ARG A 66 -10.00 -11.25 2.98
C ARG A 66 -9.98 -11.10 1.46
N GLN A 67 -11.11 -11.33 0.82
CA GLN A 67 -11.29 -11.21 -0.63
C GLN A 67 -11.19 -9.76 -1.07
N ASN A 68 -11.86 -8.84 -0.38
CA ASN A 68 -11.81 -7.40 -0.74
C ASN A 68 -10.40 -6.83 -0.58
N ALA A 69 -9.69 -7.23 0.48
CA ALA A 69 -8.28 -6.88 0.65
C ALA A 69 -7.40 -7.34 -0.50
N PHE A 70 -7.51 -8.62 -0.87
CA PHE A 70 -6.74 -9.18 -1.97
C PHE A 70 -7.06 -8.48 -3.29
N LEU A 71 -8.34 -8.29 -3.61
CA LEU A 71 -8.79 -7.61 -4.82
C LEU A 71 -8.32 -6.14 -4.86
N ALA A 72 -8.46 -5.40 -3.77
CA ALA A 72 -7.97 -4.02 -3.68
C ALA A 72 -6.45 -3.93 -3.84
N SER A 73 -5.71 -4.92 -3.34
CA SER A 73 -4.25 -4.96 -3.46
C SER A 73 -3.79 -5.34 -4.87
N ILE A 74 -4.42 -6.33 -5.50
CA ILE A 74 -3.99 -6.83 -6.82
C ILE A 74 -4.36 -5.87 -7.95
N VAL A 75 -5.42 -5.06 -7.80
CA VAL A 75 -5.78 -4.00 -8.76
C VAL A 75 -4.70 -2.92 -8.86
N ILE A 76 -3.80 -2.81 -7.88
CA ILE A 76 -2.68 -1.89 -7.94
C ILE A 76 -1.69 -2.27 -9.06
N THR A 77 -1.59 -3.56 -9.43
CA THR A 77 -0.74 -4.04 -10.54
C THR A 77 -1.11 -3.39 -11.89
N PRO A 78 -2.34 -3.55 -12.42
CA PRO A 78 -2.73 -2.86 -13.66
C PRO A 78 -2.75 -1.34 -13.50
N PHE A 79 -3.00 -0.82 -12.30
CA PHE A 79 -2.91 0.62 -12.03
C PHE A 79 -1.48 1.15 -12.21
N GLY A 80 -0.45 0.43 -11.78
CA GLY A 80 0.94 0.84 -11.97
C GLY A 80 1.37 0.86 -13.43
N TYR A 81 0.90 -0.09 -14.23
CA TYR A 81 1.11 -0.08 -15.68
C TYR A 81 0.42 1.12 -16.35
N LEU A 82 -0.82 1.42 -15.93
CA LEU A 82 -1.55 2.58 -16.41
C LEU A 82 -0.81 3.89 -16.08
N LEU A 83 -0.26 4.03 -14.87
CA LEU A 83 0.51 5.20 -14.47
C LEU A 83 1.78 5.38 -15.30
N GLU A 84 2.53 4.30 -15.57
CA GLU A 84 3.72 4.36 -16.43
C GLU A 84 3.34 4.81 -17.86
N THR A 85 2.20 4.35 -18.36
CA THR A 85 1.67 4.75 -19.68
C THR A 85 1.27 6.23 -19.71
N ILE A 86 0.64 6.72 -18.63
CA ILE A 86 0.29 8.15 -18.49
C ILE A 86 1.56 9.00 -18.36
N ALA A 87 2.53 8.56 -17.56
CA ALA A 87 3.81 9.24 -17.38
C ALA A 87 4.55 9.37 -18.72
N MET A 88 4.52 8.34 -19.57
CA MET A 88 5.06 8.39 -20.93
C MET A 88 4.43 9.54 -21.75
N GLN A 89 3.10 9.69 -21.70
CA GLN A 89 2.40 10.76 -22.43
C GLN A 89 2.70 12.16 -21.87
N ILE A 90 2.79 12.31 -20.55
CA ILE A 90 3.01 13.61 -19.91
C ILE A 90 4.47 14.07 -20.05
N THR A 91 5.43 13.16 -19.87
CA THR A 91 6.86 13.50 -19.84
C THR A 91 7.52 13.47 -21.22
N GLY A 92 6.82 12.96 -22.25
CA GLY A 92 7.37 12.71 -23.58
C GLY A 92 8.55 11.73 -23.56
N GLY A 93 8.60 10.84 -22.56
CA GLY A 93 9.60 9.77 -22.46
C GLY A 93 9.16 8.49 -23.18
N SER A 94 9.97 7.43 -23.05
CA SER A 94 9.58 6.07 -23.42
C SER A 94 9.06 5.32 -22.21
N PHE A 95 8.20 4.31 -22.41
CA PHE A 95 7.79 3.39 -21.36
C PHE A 95 9.00 2.73 -20.68
N ASN A 96 9.11 2.85 -19.35
CA ASN A 96 10.20 2.23 -18.61
C ASN A 96 9.77 0.84 -18.09
N ALA A 97 10.17 -0.19 -18.83
CA ALA A 97 9.88 -1.58 -18.46
C ALA A 97 10.48 -1.96 -17.09
N PHE A 98 11.60 -1.37 -16.68
CA PHE A 98 12.18 -1.61 -15.36
C PHE A 98 11.28 -1.06 -14.24
N ASN A 99 10.68 0.11 -14.43
CA ASN A 99 9.75 0.69 -13.46
C ASN A 99 8.47 -0.15 -13.37
N ALA A 100 7.95 -0.62 -14.50
CA ALA A 100 6.80 -1.52 -14.52
C ALA A 100 7.06 -2.84 -13.77
N ILE A 101 8.25 -3.41 -13.90
CA ILE A 101 8.66 -4.61 -13.14
C ILE A 101 8.81 -4.27 -11.65
N ALA A 102 9.45 -3.14 -11.33
CA ALA A 102 9.63 -2.66 -9.97
C ALA A 102 8.29 -2.45 -9.23
N ASN A 103 7.28 -1.90 -9.92
CA ASN A 103 5.92 -1.76 -9.40
C ASN A 103 5.35 -3.11 -8.97
N ASN A 104 5.45 -4.11 -9.82
CA ASN A 104 4.92 -5.45 -9.55
C ASN A 104 5.66 -6.15 -8.40
N ILE A 105 6.99 -6.01 -8.35
CA ILE A 105 7.80 -6.50 -7.22
C ILE A 105 7.34 -5.85 -5.92
N GLY A 106 7.13 -4.53 -5.93
CA GLY A 106 6.59 -3.79 -4.80
C GLY A 106 5.22 -4.31 -4.38
N VAL A 107 4.28 -4.43 -5.32
CA VAL A 107 2.93 -4.96 -5.03
C VAL A 107 3.01 -6.33 -4.36
N LEU A 108 3.80 -7.26 -4.90
CA LEU A 108 3.96 -8.60 -4.33
C LEU A 108 4.58 -8.57 -2.93
N ALA A 109 5.61 -7.74 -2.71
CA ALA A 109 6.27 -7.60 -1.42
C ALA A 109 5.29 -7.05 -0.35
N GLY A 110 4.53 -6.00 -0.70
CA GLY A 110 3.52 -5.43 0.19
C GLY A 110 2.38 -6.41 0.50
N MET A 111 1.92 -7.16 -0.51
CA MET A 111 0.90 -8.19 -0.33
C MET A 111 1.39 -9.32 0.58
N ALA A 112 2.63 -9.79 0.38
CA ALA A 112 3.23 -10.82 1.22
C ALA A 112 3.37 -10.36 2.68
N ALA A 113 3.86 -9.14 2.90
CA ALA A 113 3.95 -8.56 4.25
C ALA A 113 2.57 -8.44 4.90
N GLY A 114 1.56 -7.96 4.17
CA GLY A 114 0.20 -7.82 4.68
C GLY A 114 -0.46 -9.17 4.98
N PHE A 115 -0.14 -10.18 4.18
CA PHE A 115 -0.57 -11.56 4.42
C PHE A 115 0.04 -12.13 5.71
N ILE A 116 1.34 -11.93 5.95
CA ILE A 116 2.02 -12.34 7.18
C ILE A 116 1.37 -11.69 8.41
N VAL A 117 1.10 -10.38 8.37
CA VAL A 117 0.42 -9.67 9.46
C VAL A 117 -0.95 -10.27 9.74
N ARG A 118 -1.74 -10.56 8.70
CA ARG A 118 -3.05 -11.19 8.85
C ARG A 118 -2.98 -12.59 9.42
N LEU A 119 -1.99 -13.38 9.00
CA LEU A 119 -1.79 -14.73 9.51
C LEU A 119 -1.47 -14.68 11.01
N LYS A 120 -0.54 -13.81 11.41
CA LYS A 120 -0.18 -13.60 12.81
C LYS A 120 -1.40 -13.20 13.67
N ASN A 121 -2.22 -12.28 13.17
CA ASN A 121 -3.43 -11.85 13.88
C ASN A 121 -4.52 -12.93 13.95
N HIS A 122 -4.53 -13.90 13.04
CA HIS A 122 -5.49 -15.01 13.08
C HIS A 122 -5.11 -16.09 14.10
N TYR A 123 -3.80 -16.32 14.31
CA TYR A 123 -3.28 -17.38 15.20
C TYR A 123 -3.00 -16.91 16.63
N ASN A 124 -2.88 -15.60 16.89
CA ASN A 124 -2.79 -15.03 18.25
C ASN A 124 -4.07 -14.26 18.62
N PRO A 125 -5.19 -14.94 18.94
CA PRO A 125 -6.38 -14.28 19.49
C PRO A 125 -6.22 -13.86 20.97
N ASP A 126 -5.14 -14.26 21.64
CA ASP A 126 -5.02 -14.24 23.11
C ASP A 126 -4.83 -12.84 23.75
N ASN A 127 -4.72 -11.76 22.97
CA ASN A 127 -4.54 -10.40 23.52
C ASN A 127 -5.84 -9.58 23.62
N GLU A 128 -7.01 -10.12 23.27
CA GLU A 128 -8.30 -9.43 23.42
C GLU A 128 -9.13 -9.88 24.64
N ASN A 129 -8.78 -11.00 25.29
CA ASN A 129 -9.56 -11.56 26.39
C ASN A 129 -9.05 -11.20 27.80
N ASP A 130 -7.87 -10.61 27.95
CA ASP A 130 -7.28 -10.30 29.26
C ASP A 130 -7.80 -9.00 29.91
N THR A 131 -8.73 -8.28 29.27
CA THR A 131 -9.32 -7.04 29.85
C THR A 131 -10.77 -7.21 30.32
N GLN A 132 -11.32 -8.43 30.33
CA GLN A 132 -12.72 -8.70 30.72
C GLN A 132 -12.85 -9.49 32.02
N GLN A 133 -11.82 -9.53 32.88
CA GLN A 133 -11.95 -10.06 34.24
C GLN A 133 -11.34 -9.10 35.25
N GLU A 134 -12.16 -8.22 35.81
CA GLU A 134 -12.05 -7.93 37.24
C GLU A 134 -13.34 -8.35 37.95
N PRO A 135 -13.23 -9.04 39.09
CA PRO A 135 -14.33 -9.71 39.77
C PRO A 135 -15.28 -8.72 40.46
N LYS A 136 -16.56 -9.10 40.43
CA LYS A 136 -17.59 -8.55 41.32
C LYS A 136 -17.12 -8.65 42.78
N ASN A 137 -17.13 -7.53 43.48
CA ASN A 137 -17.39 -7.46 44.91
C ASN A 137 -18.54 -6.48 45.13
#